data_AF-A0A7W1G2T7-F1
#
_entry.id   AF-A0A7W1G2T7-F1
#
_cell.length_a   1.000
_cell.length_b   1.000
_cell.length_c   1.000
_cell.angle_alpha   90.00
_cell.angle_beta   90.00
_cell.angle_gamma   90.00
#
_symmetry.space_group_name_H-M   'P 1'
#
loop_
_entity.id
_entity.type
_entity.pdbx_description
1 polymer ?
#
loop_
_entity_poly.entity_id
_entity_poly.type
_entity_poly.pdbx_seq_one_letter_code
_entity_poly.pdbx_strand_id
1 'polypeptide(L)'
;MYKWPQGRVIRTICLILALVVAADLGYTGAFAKISASLGPENAQAHLRQLILGIFFTVASLSAIIAGLVAAGFNHKSVDFLIEVEQEMVRVEWPKPNTLVRSTLVIAVAIAILAGVIFLSDFILLNLLNYLLSLGDRF
;
A
#
# COMPACT_ATOMS: atom_id res chain seq x y z
N MET A 1 -11.15 29.19 -3.48
CA MET A 1 -10.40 28.14 -4.22
C MET A 1 -9.60 28.83 -5.31
N TYR A 2 -8.29 28.63 -5.34
CA TYR A 2 -7.42 29.24 -6.34
C TYR A 2 -7.61 28.55 -7.71
N LYS A 3 -7.79 29.33 -8.78
CA LYS A 3 -7.97 28.87 -10.18
C LYS A 3 -8.99 27.72 -10.37
N TRP A 4 -10.26 27.96 -10.05
CA TRP A 4 -11.35 27.03 -10.40
C TRP A 4 -11.88 27.44 -11.79
N PRO A 5 -11.93 26.57 -12.85
CA PRO A 5 -12.15 25.12 -12.87
C PRO A 5 -10.96 24.22 -13.30
N GLN A 6 -9.76 24.77 -13.49
CA GLN A 6 -8.58 24.01 -13.92
C GLN A 6 -8.09 23.05 -12.81
N GLY A 7 -7.66 21.83 -13.13
CA GLY A 7 -7.17 20.90 -12.10
C GLY A 7 -8.26 20.08 -11.41
N ARG A 8 -9.51 20.04 -11.92
CA ARG A 8 -10.64 19.49 -11.17
C ARG A 8 -10.46 18.01 -10.85
N VAL A 9 -10.06 17.19 -11.83
CA VAL A 9 -9.95 15.74 -11.66
C VAL A 9 -8.87 15.42 -10.63
N ILE A 10 -7.67 15.97 -10.80
CA ILE A 10 -6.54 15.71 -9.91
C ILE A 10 -6.81 16.19 -8.47
N ARG A 11 -7.45 17.35 -8.28
CA ARG A 11 -7.80 17.84 -6.94
C ARG A 11 -8.85 16.97 -6.26
N THR A 12 -9.86 16.51 -6.99
CA THR A 12 -10.85 15.57 -6.44
C THR A 12 -10.18 14.26 -6.03
N ILE A 13 -9.25 13.74 -6.83
CA ILE A 13 -8.47 12.54 -6.48
C ILE A 13 -7.62 12.77 -5.23
N CYS A 14 -6.89 13.89 -5.14
CA CYS A 14 -6.09 14.21 -3.95
C CYS A 14 -6.94 14.34 -2.68
N LEU A 15 -8.14 14.95 -2.77
CA LEU A 15 -9.06 15.05 -1.64
C LEU A 15 -9.61 13.68 -1.22
N ILE A 16 -9.95 12.82 -2.19
CA ILE A 16 -10.38 11.43 -1.91
C ILE A 16 -9.24 10.67 -1.23
N LEU A 17 -8.00 10.78 -1.73
CA LEU A 17 -6.84 10.12 -1.12
C LEU A 17 -6.58 10.62 0.30
N ALA A 18 -6.63 11.93 0.54
CA ALA A 18 -6.50 12.51 1.87
C ALA A 18 -7.59 12.00 2.82
N LEU A 19 -8.83 11.87 2.34
CA LEU A 19 -9.95 11.30 3.09
C LEU A 19 -9.71 9.82 3.41
N VAL A 20 -9.25 9.01 2.44
CA VAL A 20 -8.96 7.58 2.66
C VAL A 20 -7.85 7.40 3.70
N VAL A 21 -6.75 8.15 3.59
CA VAL A 21 -5.66 8.10 4.58
C VAL A 21 -6.15 8.51 5.96
N ALA A 22 -6.93 9.59 6.05
CA ALA A 22 -7.48 10.03 7.31
C ALA A 22 -8.47 9.04 7.93
N ALA A 23 -9.28 8.37 7.10
CA ALA A 23 -10.21 7.34 7.53
C ALA A 23 -9.47 6.10 8.05
N ASP A 24 -8.41 5.66 7.38
CA ASP A 24 -7.59 4.54 7.85
C ASP A 24 -6.88 4.88 9.17
N LEU A 25 -6.23 6.04 9.26
CA LEU A 25 -5.60 6.51 10.50
C LEU A 25 -6.62 6.70 11.64
N GLY A 26 -7.83 7.15 11.32
CA GLY A 26 -8.91 7.36 12.28
C GLY A 26 -9.51 6.05 12.78
N TYR A 27 -9.75 5.09 11.88
CA TYR A 27 -10.40 3.82 12.22
C TYR A 27 -9.41 2.80 12.79
N THR A 28 -8.39 2.45 12.00
CA THR A 28 -7.38 1.44 12.34
C THR A 28 -6.43 1.95 13.43
N GLY A 29 -6.10 3.24 13.39
CA GLY A 29 -5.23 3.89 14.36
C GLY A 29 -5.98 4.36 15.60
N ALA A 30 -6.76 5.44 15.50
CA ALA A 30 -7.31 6.12 16.66
C ALA A 30 -8.42 5.31 17.36
N PHE A 31 -9.46 4.90 16.63
CA PHE A 31 -10.64 4.24 17.21
C PHE A 31 -10.28 2.88 17.83
N ALA A 32 -9.47 2.06 17.15
CA ALA A 32 -9.04 0.77 17.68
C ALA A 32 -8.23 0.90 18.99
N LYS A 33 -7.41 1.94 19.14
CA LYS A 33 -6.58 2.13 20.35
C LYS A 33 -7.35 2.80 21.49
N ILE A 34 -8.26 3.71 21.18
CA ILE A 34 -9.17 4.31 22.18
C ILE A 34 -10.15 3.26 22.71
N SER A 35 -10.74 2.44 21.84
CA SER A 35 -11.65 1.36 22.27
C SER A 35 -10.94 0.29 23.10
N ALA A 36 -9.71 -0.10 22.75
CA ALA A 36 -8.89 -0.98 23.56
C ALA A 36 -8.63 -0.41 24.97
N SER A 37 -8.42 0.91 25.07
CA SER A 37 -8.19 1.57 26.36
C SER A 37 -9.43 1.65 27.26
N LEU A 38 -10.62 1.27 26.79
CA LEU A 38 -11.85 1.18 27.58
C LEU A 38 -12.15 -0.25 28.03
N GLY A 39 -11.39 -1.24 27.56
CA GLY A 39 -11.52 -2.66 27.92
C GLY A 39 -10.93 -2.99 29.30
N PRO A 40 -11.18 -4.18 29.85
CA PRO A 40 -10.72 -4.58 31.18
C PRO A 40 -9.24 -5.02 31.19
N GLU A 41 -8.32 -4.16 30.76
CA GLU A 41 -6.88 -4.45 30.72
C GLU A 41 -6.11 -3.90 31.93
N ASN A 42 -4.82 -4.23 32.05
CA ASN A 42 -3.97 -3.74 33.14
C ASN A 42 -3.81 -2.21 33.07
N ALA A 43 -3.76 -1.51 34.22
CA ALA A 43 -3.66 -0.05 34.31
C ALA A 43 -2.51 0.57 33.46
N GLN A 44 -1.39 -0.15 33.30
CA GLN A 44 -0.28 0.27 32.44
C GLN A 44 -0.57 0.14 30.92
N ALA A 45 -1.38 -0.83 30.52
CA ALA A 45 -1.80 -1.01 29.12
C ALA A 45 -2.74 0.11 28.68
N HIS A 46 -3.64 0.54 29.57
CA HIS A 46 -4.56 1.66 29.35
C HIS A 46 -3.84 2.96 28.97
N LEU A 47 -2.84 3.38 29.77
CA LEU A 47 -2.11 4.63 29.52
C LEU A 47 -1.37 4.62 28.18
N ARG A 48 -0.73 3.50 27.83
CA ARG A 48 -0.03 3.36 26.55
C ARG A 48 -1.02 3.45 25.37
N GLN A 49 -2.16 2.78 25.47
CA GLN A 49 -3.16 2.76 24.40
C GLN A 49 -3.83 4.14 24.22
N LEU A 50 -4.06 4.89 25.29
CA LEU A 50 -4.57 6.27 25.22
C LEU A 50 -3.59 7.21 24.53
N ILE A 51 -2.30 7.17 24.89
CA ILE A 51 -1.27 8.01 24.27
C ILE A 51 -1.21 7.75 22.76
N LEU A 52 -1.20 6.47 22.37
CA LEU A 52 -1.20 6.08 20.95
C LEU A 52 -2.50 6.51 20.25
N GLY A 53 -3.66 6.35 20.89
CA GLY A 53 -4.96 6.78 20.36
C GLY A 53 -5.02 8.28 20.08
N ILE A 54 -4.57 9.12 21.03
CA ILE A 54 -4.51 10.57 20.86
C ILE A 54 -3.56 10.93 19.70
N PHE A 55 -2.38 10.31 19.65
CA PHE A 55 -1.42 10.54 18.57
C PHE A 55 -2.03 10.27 17.18
N PHE A 56 -2.70 9.12 17.01
CA PHE A 56 -3.37 8.79 15.74
C PHE A 56 -4.56 9.69 15.43
N THR A 57 -5.26 10.20 16.46
CA THR A 57 -6.37 11.14 16.27
C THR A 57 -5.86 12.47 15.74
N VAL A 58 -4.77 12.99 16.32
CA VAL A 58 -4.11 14.22 15.86
C VAL A 58 -3.54 14.02 14.45
N ALA A 59 -2.94 12.87 14.16
CA ALA A 59 -2.43 12.53 12.83
C ALA A 59 -3.54 12.43 11.77
N SER A 60 -4.70 11.84 12.11
CA SER A 60 -5.85 11.78 11.19
C SER A 60 -6.40 13.18 10.90
N LEU A 61 -6.57 14.03 11.93
CA LEU A 61 -7.05 15.40 11.75
C LEU A 61 -6.08 16.25 10.95
N SER A 62 -4.77 16.13 11.21
CA SER A 62 -3.75 16.85 10.46
C SER A 62 -3.69 16.40 9.00
N ALA A 63 -3.90 15.11 8.71
CA ALA A 63 -3.97 14.60 7.34
C ALA A 63 -5.14 15.20 6.54
N ILE A 64 -6.34 15.32 7.14
CA ILE A 64 -7.49 15.96 6.48
C ILE A 64 -7.21 17.43 6.19
N ILE A 65 -6.73 18.17 7.20
CA ILE A 65 -6.47 19.61 7.08
C ILE A 65 -5.37 19.86 6.05
N ALA A 66 -4.26 19.12 6.12
CA ALA A 66 -3.18 19.22 5.16
C ALA A 66 -3.66 18.89 3.74
N GLY A 67 -4.46 17.84 3.56
CA GLY A 67 -5.05 17.48 2.28
C GLY A 67 -5.95 18.58 1.71
N LEU A 68 -6.81 19.17 2.54
CA LEU A 68 -7.71 20.26 2.13
C LEU A 68 -6.94 21.53 1.75
N VAL A 69 -5.94 21.91 2.55
CA VAL A 69 -5.11 23.10 2.31
C VAL A 69 -4.23 22.91 1.07
N ALA A 70 -3.57 21.76 0.94
CA ALA A 70 -2.70 21.47 -0.18
C ALA A 70 -3.47 21.36 -1.50
N ALA A 71 -4.62 20.70 -1.52
CA ALA A 71 -5.41 20.53 -2.74
C ALA A 71 -6.25 21.76 -3.12
N GLY A 72 -6.59 22.63 -2.16
CA GLY A 72 -7.57 23.71 -2.36
C GLY A 72 -7.03 25.14 -2.30
N PHE A 73 -6.04 25.41 -1.45
CA PHE A 73 -5.68 26.77 -1.03
C PHE A 73 -4.22 27.13 -1.28
N ASN A 74 -3.30 26.18 -1.24
CA ASN A 74 -1.89 26.45 -1.46
C ASN A 74 -1.57 26.64 -2.96
N HIS A 75 -1.13 27.84 -3.35
CA HIS A 75 -0.88 28.18 -4.76
C HIS A 75 0.16 27.26 -5.40
N LYS A 76 1.26 26.92 -4.71
CA LYS A 76 2.32 26.06 -5.25
C LYS A 76 1.83 24.64 -5.52
N SER A 77 1.12 24.08 -4.55
CA SER A 77 0.56 22.73 -4.66
C SER A 77 -0.49 22.66 -5.76
N VAL A 78 -1.37 23.67 -5.84
CA VAL A 78 -2.41 23.72 -6.87
C VAL A 78 -1.82 23.85 -8.28
N ASP A 79 -0.84 24.73 -8.48
CA ASP A 79 -0.20 24.89 -9.79
C ASP A 79 0.57 23.62 -10.20
N PHE A 80 1.27 22.96 -9.27
CA PHE A 80 1.92 21.66 -9.51
C PHE A 80 0.92 20.56 -9.90
N LEU A 81 -0.22 20.45 -9.20
CA LEU A 81 -1.23 19.44 -9.52
C LEU A 81 -1.81 19.63 -10.93
N ILE A 82 -2.01 20.89 -11.35
CA ILE A 82 -2.48 21.19 -12.71
C ILE A 82 -1.43 20.78 -13.76
N GLU A 83 -0.14 21.04 -13.51
CA GLU A 83 0.95 20.64 -14.39
C GLU A 83 1.05 19.11 -14.51
N VAL A 84 0.92 18.39 -13.39
CA VAL A 84 0.89 16.92 -13.38
C VAL A 84 -0.31 16.39 -14.19
N GLU A 85 -1.48 16.99 -14.07
CA GLU A 85 -2.64 16.57 -14.88
C GLU A 85 -2.35 16.72 -16.39
N GLN A 86 -1.74 17.84 -16.80
CA GLN A 86 -1.35 18.04 -18.20
C GLN A 86 -0.29 17.04 -18.66
N GLU A 87 0.66 16.70 -17.80
CA GLU A 87 1.68 15.72 -18.11
C GLU A 87 1.10 14.30 -18.19
N MET A 88 0.17 13.94 -17.31
CA MET A 88 -0.52 12.65 -17.35
C MET A 88 -1.35 12.42 -18.62
N VAL A 89 -1.86 13.50 -19.24
CA VAL A 89 -2.56 13.43 -20.53
C VAL A 89 -1.60 13.15 -21.69
N ARG A 90 -0.32 13.56 -21.57
CA ARG A 90 0.71 13.29 -22.58
C ARG A 90 1.26 11.87 -22.52
N VAL A 91 1.17 11.23 -21.36
CA VAL A 91 1.62 9.85 -21.18
C VAL A 91 0.67 8.89 -21.91
N GLU A 92 1.21 8.13 -22.86
CA GLU A 92 0.49 7.03 -23.48
C GLU A 92 0.30 5.88 -22.49
N TRP A 93 -0.90 5.75 -21.95
CA TRP A 93 -1.23 4.64 -21.06
C TRP A 93 -1.37 3.33 -21.86
N PRO A 94 -0.73 2.23 -21.43
CA PRO A 94 -0.79 0.97 -22.15
C PRO A 94 -2.23 0.47 -22.19
N LYS A 95 -2.65 0.00 -23.36
CA LYS A 95 -3.97 -0.64 -23.53
C LYS A 95 -4.02 -1.91 -22.66
N PRO A 96 -5.19 -2.28 -22.10
CA PRO A 96 -5.30 -3.44 -21.21
C PRO A 96 -4.77 -4.74 -21.84
N ASN A 97 -4.93 -4.90 -23.15
CA ASN A 97 -4.40 -6.06 -23.88
C ASN A 97 -2.86 -6.11 -23.90
N THR A 98 -2.17 -4.96 -24.02
CA THR A 98 -0.69 -4.95 -23.98
C THR A 98 -0.19 -5.21 -22.56
N LEU A 99 -0.91 -4.74 -21.55
CA LEU A 99 -0.61 -5.00 -20.14
C LEU A 99 -0.75 -6.50 -19.80
N VAL A 100 -1.83 -7.15 -20.23
CA VAL A 100 -2.02 -8.59 -19.98
C VAL A 100 -0.98 -9.43 -20.71
N ARG A 101 -0.60 -9.05 -21.94
CA ARG A 101 0.44 -9.77 -22.68
C ARG A 101 1.80 -9.65 -22.01
N SER A 102 2.18 -8.47 -21.53
CA SER A 102 3.47 -8.29 -20.85
C SER A 102 3.52 -9.00 -19.49
N THR A 103 2.44 -8.95 -18.70
CA THR A 103 2.37 -9.67 -17.42
C THR A 103 2.32 -11.18 -17.60
N LEU A 104 1.62 -11.68 -18.62
CA LEU A 104 1.57 -13.11 -18.93
C LEU A 104 2.95 -13.67 -19.28
N VAL A 105 3.75 -12.94 -20.06
CA VAL A 105 5.13 -13.36 -20.38
C VAL A 105 5.96 -13.52 -19.10
N ILE A 106 5.86 -12.56 -18.18
CA ILE A 106 6.56 -12.63 -16.90
C ILE A 106 6.04 -13.79 -16.04
N ALA A 107 4.71 -13.97 -15.97
CA ALA A 107 4.10 -15.06 -15.22
C ALA A 107 4.55 -16.45 -15.74
N VAL A 108 4.62 -16.61 -17.06
CA VAL A 108 5.13 -17.84 -17.69
C VAL A 108 6.61 -18.03 -17.38
N ALA A 109 7.43 -16.99 -17.45
CA ALA A 109 8.86 -17.07 -17.10
C ALA A 109 9.07 -17.50 -15.64
N ILE A 110 8.29 -16.94 -14.70
CA ILE A 110 8.31 -17.33 -13.28
C ILE A 110 7.86 -18.78 -13.10
N ALA A 111 6.81 -19.21 -13.80
CA ALA A 111 6.32 -20.59 -13.73
C ALA A 111 7.35 -21.61 -14.22
N ILE A 112 8.05 -21.32 -15.32
CA ILE A 112 9.14 -22.15 -15.84
C ILE A 112 10.28 -22.24 -14.82
N LEU A 113 10.70 -21.09 -14.27
CA LEU A 113 11.77 -21.04 -13.27
C LEU A 113 11.40 -21.83 -12.01
N ALA A 114 10.16 -21.67 -11.52
CA ALA A 114 9.64 -22.47 -10.41
C ALA A 114 9.63 -23.97 -10.71
N GLY A 115 9.23 -24.36 -11.93
CA GLY A 115 9.28 -25.74 -12.38
C GLY A 115 10.69 -26.33 -12.39
N VAL A 116 11.69 -25.57 -12.85
CA VAL A 116 13.09 -26.00 -12.85
C VAL A 116 13.62 -26.19 -11.43
N ILE A 117 13.34 -25.24 -10.54
CA ILE A 117 13.72 -25.33 -9.12
C ILE A 117 13.09 -26.57 -8.48
N PHE A 118 11.78 -26.75 -8.67
CA PHE A 118 11.06 -27.90 -8.13
C PHE A 118 11.63 -29.23 -8.61
N LEU A 119 11.97 -29.33 -9.90
CA LEU A 119 12.51 -30.55 -10.49
C LEU A 119 13.94 -30.82 -9.99
N SER A 120 14.76 -29.77 -9.82
CA SER A 120 16.07 -29.86 -9.19
C SER A 120 15.98 -30.39 -7.76
N ASP A 121 15.10 -29.81 -6.95
CA ASP A 121 14.89 -30.23 -5.56
C ASP A 121 14.41 -31.68 -5.48
N PHE A 122 13.47 -32.07 -6.34
CA PHE A 122 12.95 -33.43 -6.41
C PHE A 122 14.04 -34.46 -6.73
N ILE A 123 14.89 -34.17 -7.73
CA ILE A 123 16.01 -35.06 -8.08
C ILE A 123 17.00 -35.15 -6.93
N LEU A 124 17.37 -34.02 -6.32
CA LEU A 124 18.38 -33.97 -5.28
C LEU A 124 17.93 -34.74 -4.02
N LEU A 125 16.68 -34.56 -3.60
CA LEU A 125 16.11 -35.28 -2.45
C LEU A 125 16.03 -36.79 -2.71
N ASN A 126 15.60 -37.20 -3.89
CA ASN A 126 15.54 -38.62 -4.24
C ASN A 126 16.94 -39.26 -4.32
N LEU A 127 17.91 -38.54 -4.90
CA LEU A 127 19.30 -39.00 -4.94
C LEU A 127 19.88 -39.13 -3.53
N LEU A 128 19.64 -38.14 -2.66
CA LEU A 128 20.11 -38.15 -1.28
C LEU A 128 19.51 -39.34 -0.50
N ASN A 129 18.20 -39.57 -0.63
CA ASN A 129 17.53 -40.70 0.01
C ASN A 129 18.09 -42.05 -0.49
N TYR A 130 18.37 -42.16 -1.79
CA TYR A 130 18.99 -43.34 -2.36
C TYR A 130 20.39 -43.59 -1.78
N LEU A 131 21.23 -42.56 -1.70
CA LEU A 131 22.58 -42.65 -1.12
C LEU A 131 22.55 -43.01 0.37
N LEU A 132 21.65 -42.42 1.16
CA LEU A 132 21.48 -42.78 2.57
C LEU A 132 21.04 -44.25 2.74
N SER A 133 20.11 -44.72 1.90
CA SER A 133 19.66 -46.12 1.94
C SER A 133 20.75 -47.14 1.58
N LEU A 134 21.74 -46.72 0.78
CA LEU A 134 22.94 -47.51 0.50
C LEU A 134 23.90 -47.50 1.70
N GLY A 135 24.07 -46.35 2.35
CA GLY A 135 24.87 -46.20 3.56
C GLY A 135 24.39 -47.06 4.72
N ASP A 136 23.08 -47.16 4.96
CA ASP A 136 22.51 -48.00 6.02
C ASP A 136 22.68 -49.52 5.77
N ARG A 137 23.08 -49.92 4.55
CA ARG A 137 23.27 -51.31 4.15
C ARG A 137 24.72 -51.81 4.24
N PHE A 138 25.68 -50.93 4.51
CA PHE A 138 27.09 -51.26 4.74
C PHE A 138 27.48 -51.00 6.19
#